data_AF-A0A6V7D6I6-F1
#
_entry.id   AF-A0A6V7D6I6-F1
#
_cell.length_a   1.000
_cell.length_b   1.000
_cell.length_c   1.000
_cell.angle_alpha   90.00
_cell.angle_beta   90.00
_cell.angle_gamma   90.00
#
_symmetry.space_group_name_H-M   'P 1'
#
loop_
_entity.id
_entity.type
_entity.pdbx_description
1 polymer ?
#
loop_
_entity_poly.entity_id
_entity_poly.type
_entity_poly.pdbx_seq_one_letter_code
_entity_poly.pdbx_strand_id
1 'polypeptide(L)'
;MGDAHDGIAGVEGPAPAASGISESLLMGWADGQDFAALGWQGVNEASLLRAFAPHQAEFALRLRAPTVARMASSPLAARLLVTLQQGSTTGVGTDTHSNGNRNASGNSNTPHSTPIGGDARLVVLSGHDGTLTLLAGMFDLHWQLPGYQPDQTVPGGALVFERWRRADGQRVIRLRYTAQTLAQLRERRALTPQAPPPSSPVFIPGCSSATPEYDCPLPTLASLIEGAIDPHYLSE
;
A
#
# COMPACT_ATOMS: atom_id res chain seq x y z
N MET A 1 -11.69 -5.04 -25.43
CA MET A 1 -12.78 -5.90 -24.97
C MET A 1 -12.14 -7.18 -24.50
N GLY A 2 -11.86 -7.25 -23.21
CA GLY A 2 -11.23 -8.41 -22.56
C GLY A 2 -12.00 -8.64 -21.27
N ASP A 3 -12.38 -9.88 -21.07
CA ASP A 3 -13.36 -10.34 -20.11
C ASP A 3 -13.12 -9.80 -18.70
N ALA A 4 -14.22 -9.37 -18.07
CA ALA A 4 -14.25 -9.02 -16.67
C ALA A 4 -13.79 -10.24 -15.87
N HIS A 5 -12.58 -10.16 -15.31
CA HIS A 5 -12.20 -11.03 -14.23
C HIS A 5 -13.12 -10.71 -13.04
N ASP A 6 -13.95 -11.69 -12.68
CA ASP A 6 -14.98 -11.62 -11.65
C ASP A 6 -14.43 -11.01 -10.35
N GLY A 7 -14.99 -9.86 -9.95
CA GLY A 7 -14.86 -9.33 -8.58
C GLY A 7 -14.79 -7.80 -8.47
N ILE A 8 -14.24 -7.10 -9.45
CA ILE A 8 -14.08 -5.63 -9.38
C ILE A 8 -14.78 -4.97 -10.56
N ALA A 9 -15.62 -3.97 -10.28
CA ALA A 9 -16.36 -3.22 -11.30
C ALA A 9 -15.43 -2.62 -12.35
N GLY A 10 -15.73 -2.84 -13.63
CA GLY A 10 -15.02 -2.21 -14.75
C GLY A 10 -15.52 -0.80 -15.02
N VAL A 11 -14.70 -0.02 -15.73
CA VAL A 11 -15.11 1.26 -16.33
C VAL A 11 -15.21 1.04 -17.85
N GLU A 12 -16.27 1.53 -18.49
CA GLU A 12 -16.41 1.51 -19.95
C GLU A 12 -16.20 2.92 -20.55
N GLY A 13 -15.84 2.99 -21.83
CA GLY A 13 -15.61 4.24 -22.56
C GLY A 13 -14.12 4.56 -22.78
N PRO A 14 -13.75 5.84 -22.97
CA PRO A 14 -12.38 6.21 -23.32
C PRO A 14 -11.40 6.17 -22.13
N ALA A 15 -11.91 6.18 -20.90
CA ALA A 15 -11.08 6.27 -19.69
C ALA A 15 -10.11 5.09 -19.49
N PRO A 16 -10.53 3.81 -19.61
CA PRO A 16 -9.60 2.68 -19.52
C PRO A 16 -8.51 2.71 -20.59
N ALA A 17 -8.86 3.10 -21.82
CA ALA A 17 -7.87 3.22 -22.90
C ALA A 17 -6.85 4.33 -22.60
N ALA A 18 -7.31 5.50 -22.15
CA ALA A 18 -6.43 6.60 -21.76
C ALA A 18 -5.55 6.23 -20.55
N SER A 19 -6.11 5.54 -19.55
CA SER A 19 -5.39 5.00 -18.38
C SER A 19 -4.27 4.05 -18.82
N GLY A 20 -4.59 3.04 -19.63
CA GLY A 20 -3.62 2.04 -20.11
C GLY A 20 -2.53 2.63 -21.01
N ILE A 21 -2.88 3.57 -21.90
CA ILE A 21 -1.91 4.27 -22.76
C ILE A 21 -0.96 5.11 -21.90
N SER A 22 -1.48 5.84 -20.91
CA SER A 22 -0.65 6.70 -20.04
C SER A 22 0.38 5.90 -19.25
N GLU A 23 -0.03 4.75 -18.70
CA GLU A 23 0.88 3.82 -18.03
C GLU A 23 1.89 3.19 -18.99
N SER A 24 1.46 2.76 -20.17
CA SER A 24 2.36 2.17 -21.18
C SER A 24 3.45 3.15 -21.62
N LEU A 25 3.11 4.43 -21.80
CA LEU A 25 4.09 5.47 -22.16
C LEU A 25 5.06 5.76 -21.01
N LEU A 26 4.56 5.83 -19.76
CA LEU A 26 5.41 6.01 -18.59
C LEU A 26 6.37 4.83 -18.42
N MET A 27 5.90 3.59 -18.58
CA MET A 27 6.71 2.38 -18.50
C MET A 27 7.76 2.31 -19.62
N GLY A 28 7.39 2.62 -20.86
CA GLY A 28 8.35 2.69 -21.96
C GLY A 28 9.45 3.73 -21.71
N TRP A 29 9.10 4.88 -21.12
CA TRP A 29 10.08 5.89 -20.74
C TRP A 29 10.98 5.42 -19.60
N ALA A 30 10.41 4.80 -18.57
CA ALA A 30 11.13 4.24 -17.43
C ALA A 30 12.09 3.11 -17.84
N ASP A 31 11.77 2.34 -18.88
CA ASP A 31 12.61 1.28 -19.42
C ASP A 31 13.80 1.81 -20.26
N GLY A 32 13.82 3.12 -20.54
CA GLY A 32 14.91 3.77 -21.27
C GLY A 32 14.67 3.90 -22.77
N GLN A 33 13.45 3.68 -23.27
CA GLN A 33 13.17 3.84 -24.70
C GLN A 33 13.46 5.26 -25.19
N ASP A 34 13.95 5.36 -26.42
CA ASP A 34 14.18 6.62 -27.11
C ASP A 34 12.94 7.01 -27.93
N PHE A 35 12.07 7.77 -27.29
CA PHE A 35 10.81 8.23 -27.90
C PHE A 35 11.06 9.10 -29.14
N ALA A 36 12.14 9.88 -29.15
CA ALA A 36 12.48 10.70 -30.31
C ALA A 36 12.90 9.82 -31.50
N ALA A 37 13.72 8.78 -31.26
CA ALA A 37 14.07 7.80 -32.30
C ALA A 37 12.86 7.00 -32.80
N LEU A 38 11.85 6.79 -31.94
CA LEU A 38 10.57 6.19 -32.31
C LEU A 38 9.62 7.16 -33.05
N GLY A 39 10.04 8.40 -33.30
CA GLY A 39 9.27 9.41 -34.04
C GLY A 39 8.28 10.22 -33.21
N TRP A 40 8.26 10.03 -31.88
CA TRP A 40 7.41 10.82 -31.00
C TRP A 40 7.96 12.22 -30.82
N GLN A 41 7.08 13.22 -30.91
CA GLN A 41 7.41 14.62 -30.69
C GLN A 41 6.72 15.11 -29.41
N GLY A 42 7.41 15.94 -28.63
CA GLY A 42 6.85 16.55 -27.41
C GLY A 42 6.69 15.60 -26.22
N VAL A 43 7.18 14.36 -26.31
CA VAL A 43 7.22 13.41 -25.19
C VAL A 43 8.53 13.56 -24.42
N ASN A 44 8.43 13.99 -23.16
CA ASN A 44 9.51 14.03 -22.19
C ASN A 44 8.99 13.66 -20.80
N GLU A 45 9.89 13.56 -19.82
CA GLU A 45 9.54 13.23 -18.43
C GLU A 45 8.41 14.12 -17.88
N ALA A 46 8.50 15.43 -18.07
CA ALA A 46 7.49 16.36 -17.56
C ALA A 46 6.13 16.20 -18.26
N SER A 47 6.09 15.93 -19.57
CA SER A 47 4.83 15.67 -20.28
C SER A 47 4.19 14.36 -19.85
N LEU A 48 4.99 13.32 -19.63
CA LEU A 48 4.51 12.00 -19.19
C LEU A 48 3.93 12.06 -17.78
N LEU A 49 4.64 12.70 -16.86
CA LEU A 49 4.16 12.90 -15.49
C LEU A 49 2.84 13.68 -15.45
N ARG A 50 2.67 14.70 -16.32
CA ARG A 50 1.38 15.41 -16.46
C ARG A 50 0.30 14.56 -17.12
N ALA A 51 0.65 13.81 -18.16
CA ALA A 51 -0.28 12.98 -18.91
C ALA A 51 -0.78 11.76 -18.12
N PHE A 52 -0.23 11.49 -16.94
CA PHE A 52 -0.60 10.36 -16.10
C PHE A 52 -1.94 10.55 -15.34
N ALA A 53 -2.49 11.76 -15.29
CA ALA A 53 -3.73 12.07 -14.58
C ALA A 53 -4.93 11.14 -14.91
N PRO A 54 -5.18 10.73 -16.18
CA PRO A 54 -6.27 9.80 -16.50
C PRO A 54 -6.12 8.43 -15.83
N HIS A 55 -4.89 7.93 -15.68
CA HIS A 55 -4.64 6.67 -15.00
C HIS A 55 -5.03 6.76 -13.53
N GLN A 56 -4.59 7.82 -12.84
CA GLN A 56 -4.97 8.06 -11.46
C GLN A 56 -6.47 8.27 -11.27
N ALA A 57 -7.13 8.98 -12.18
CA ALA A 57 -8.57 9.20 -12.12
C ALA A 57 -9.36 7.89 -12.27
N GLU A 58 -8.92 7.00 -13.17
CA GLU A 58 -9.54 5.68 -13.35
C GLU A 58 -9.30 4.79 -12.12
N PHE A 59 -8.09 4.79 -11.55
CA PHE A 59 -7.78 4.08 -10.31
C PHE A 59 -8.58 4.60 -9.11
N ALA A 60 -8.76 5.91 -9.01
CA ALA A 60 -9.58 6.51 -7.96
C ALA A 60 -11.03 6.01 -8.03
N LEU A 61 -11.60 5.95 -9.23
CA LEU A 61 -12.97 5.47 -9.45
C LEU A 61 -13.10 3.96 -9.21
N ARG A 62 -12.19 3.16 -9.76
CA ARG A 62 -12.31 1.70 -9.80
C ARG A 62 -11.82 1.03 -8.51
N LEU A 63 -10.75 1.53 -7.92
CA LEU A 63 -10.02 0.83 -6.86
C LEU A 63 -10.04 1.59 -5.53
N ARG A 64 -10.05 2.92 -5.54
CA ARG A 64 -10.11 3.68 -4.27
C ARG A 64 -11.52 3.86 -3.71
N ALA A 65 -12.56 3.57 -4.48
CA ALA A 65 -13.94 3.66 -4.01
C ALA A 65 -14.12 2.81 -2.74
N PRO A 66 -14.57 3.38 -1.59
CA PRO A 66 -14.50 2.71 -0.30
C PRO A 66 -15.14 1.32 -0.27
N THR A 67 -16.29 1.12 -0.94
CA THR A 67 -16.96 -0.18 -0.99
C THR A 67 -16.15 -1.22 -1.75
N VAL A 68 -15.52 -0.85 -2.88
CA VAL A 68 -14.70 -1.75 -3.69
C VAL A 68 -13.39 -2.07 -2.97
N ALA A 69 -12.76 -1.03 -2.43
CA ALA A 69 -11.54 -1.14 -1.65
C ALA A 69 -11.72 -2.06 -0.43
N ARG A 70 -12.82 -1.89 0.32
CA ARG A 70 -13.17 -2.73 1.46
C ARG A 70 -13.40 -4.18 1.06
N MET A 71 -14.16 -4.42 0.00
CA MET A 71 -14.43 -5.76 -0.53
C MET A 71 -13.12 -6.49 -0.86
N ALA A 72 -12.30 -5.89 -1.71
CA ALA A 72 -11.13 -6.58 -2.25
C ALA A 72 -9.93 -6.60 -1.27
N SER A 73 -9.84 -5.65 -0.34
CA SER A 73 -8.68 -5.56 0.58
C SER A 73 -8.87 -6.27 1.91
N SER A 74 -10.10 -6.67 2.27
CA SER A 74 -10.38 -7.31 3.57
C SER A 74 -9.46 -8.49 3.89
N PRO A 75 -9.18 -9.45 2.98
CA PRO A 75 -8.23 -10.53 3.22
C PRO A 75 -6.80 -10.05 3.54
N LEU A 76 -6.30 -9.10 2.75
CA LEU A 76 -4.95 -8.55 2.94
C LEU A 76 -4.86 -7.75 4.24
N ALA A 77 -5.87 -6.93 4.53
CA ALA A 77 -5.97 -6.15 5.76
C ALA A 77 -5.97 -7.04 7.01
N ALA A 78 -6.71 -8.15 7.00
CA ALA A 78 -6.74 -9.11 8.09
C ALA A 78 -5.36 -9.72 8.36
N ARG A 79 -4.66 -10.15 7.29
CA ARG A 79 -3.30 -10.70 7.41
C ARG A 79 -2.26 -9.65 7.79
N LEU A 80 -2.40 -8.41 7.30
CA LEU A 80 -1.55 -7.29 7.68
C LEU A 80 -1.66 -6.99 9.18
N LEU A 81 -2.89 -6.94 9.71
CA LEU A 81 -3.14 -6.69 11.13
C LEU A 81 -2.41 -7.69 12.03
N VAL A 82 -2.64 -8.99 11.81
CA VAL A 82 -2.02 -10.03 12.64
C VAL A 82 -0.50 -10.00 12.52
N THR A 83 0.05 -9.66 11.34
CA THR A 83 1.50 -9.49 11.12
C THR A 83 2.05 -8.32 11.94
N LEU A 84 1.39 -7.16 11.92
CA LEU A 84 1.81 -5.98 12.68
C LEU A 84 1.70 -6.18 14.20
N GLN A 85 0.82 -7.07 14.66
CA GLN A 85 0.65 -7.38 16.08
C GLN A 85 1.64 -8.44 16.61
N GLN A 86 2.38 -9.16 15.77
CA GLN A 86 3.24 -10.26 16.24
C GLN A 86 4.30 -9.82 17.25
N GLY A 87 4.43 -10.52 18.37
CA GLY A 87 5.36 -10.13 19.43
C GLY A 87 4.98 -8.83 20.14
N SER A 88 3.75 -8.35 19.94
CA SER A 88 3.17 -7.18 20.63
C SER A 88 2.31 -7.55 21.84
N THR A 89 2.12 -8.83 22.13
CA THR A 89 1.43 -9.29 23.35
C THR A 89 2.12 -8.69 24.58
N THR A 90 1.40 -7.80 25.26
CA THR A 90 1.73 -7.35 26.60
C THR A 90 1.56 -8.54 27.53
N GLY A 91 2.64 -8.95 28.19
CA GLY A 91 2.55 -9.92 29.28
C GLY A 91 1.58 -9.40 30.34
N VAL A 92 0.45 -10.08 30.48
CA VAL A 92 -0.34 -10.12 31.71
C VAL A 92 -0.23 -11.56 32.20
N GLY A 93 0.45 -11.74 33.34
CA GLY A 93 0.41 -12.97 34.13
C GLY A 93 1.38 -14.07 33.71
N THR A 94 2.50 -14.16 34.43
CA THR A 94 3.27 -15.39 34.60
C THR A 94 2.43 -16.43 35.31
N ASP A 95 2.09 -17.54 34.63
CA ASP A 95 1.83 -18.82 35.28
C ASP A 95 2.49 -19.92 34.42
N THR A 96 3.69 -20.29 34.82
CA THR A 96 4.38 -21.49 34.35
C THR A 96 3.63 -22.71 34.86
N HIS A 97 2.63 -23.18 34.11
CA HIS A 97 2.21 -24.58 33.97
C HIS A 97 0.97 -24.64 33.05
N SER A 98 1.17 -24.81 31.75
CA SER A 98 0.08 -25.30 30.88
C SER A 98 0.63 -26.07 29.69
N ASN A 99 0.38 -27.37 29.78
CA ASN A 99 0.47 -28.37 28.73
C ASN A 99 -0.37 -27.94 27.50
N GLY A 100 0.20 -28.11 26.31
CA GLY A 100 -0.44 -28.10 24.99
C GLY A 100 -1.77 -27.37 24.79
N ASN A 101 -1.75 -26.07 24.50
CA ASN A 101 -2.71 -25.42 23.58
C ASN A 101 -2.19 -24.02 23.15
N ARG A 102 -1.65 -23.89 21.94
CA ARG A 102 -1.20 -22.58 21.38
C ARG A 102 -2.38 -21.77 20.83
N ASN A 103 -3.42 -21.58 21.63
CA ASN A 103 -4.53 -20.71 21.27
C ASN A 103 -4.62 -19.56 22.29
N ALA A 104 -3.58 -18.72 22.31
CA ALA A 104 -3.65 -17.42 22.97
C ALA A 104 -4.39 -16.44 22.06
N SER A 105 -5.71 -16.66 21.98
CA SER A 105 -6.69 -15.78 21.36
C SER A 105 -6.85 -14.54 22.25
N GLY A 106 -6.01 -13.53 22.01
CA GLY A 106 -6.26 -12.17 22.46
C GLY A 106 -7.31 -11.53 21.56
N ASN A 107 -8.59 -11.81 21.84
CA ASN A 107 -9.81 -11.11 21.37
C ASN A 107 -9.74 -10.32 20.04
N SER A 108 -9.16 -10.88 18.98
CA SER A 108 -9.30 -10.33 17.63
C SER A 108 -10.51 -11.00 16.99
N ASN A 109 -11.57 -10.24 16.76
CA ASN A 109 -12.76 -10.71 16.04
C ASN A 109 -12.48 -10.99 14.54
N THR A 110 -11.23 -10.98 14.11
CA THR A 110 -10.81 -11.40 12.77
C THR A 110 -10.63 -12.93 12.75
N PRO A 111 -11.42 -13.69 11.97
CA PRO A 111 -11.26 -15.14 11.87
C PRO A 111 -9.81 -15.50 11.49
N HIS A 112 -9.24 -16.44 12.26
CA HIS A 112 -7.96 -17.16 12.16
C HIS A 112 -6.98 -16.76 11.03
N SER A 113 -6.65 -15.48 10.91
CA SER A 113 -5.71 -15.02 9.90
C SER A 113 -4.30 -15.36 10.35
N THR A 114 -3.53 -16.01 9.48
CA THR A 114 -2.13 -16.33 9.77
C THR A 114 -1.23 -15.14 9.42
N PRO A 115 -0.28 -14.80 10.30
CA PRO A 115 0.67 -13.75 10.00
C PRO A 115 1.51 -14.11 8.79
N ILE A 116 1.86 -13.08 8.04
CA ILE A 116 2.68 -13.20 6.84
C ILE A 116 4.13 -13.31 7.29
N GLY A 117 4.82 -14.37 6.86
CA GLY A 117 6.25 -14.51 7.12
C GLY A 117 6.64 -14.97 8.53
N GLY A 118 5.70 -15.45 9.36
CA GLY A 118 6.04 -16.04 10.66
C GLY A 118 6.71 -15.02 11.60
N ASP A 119 7.84 -15.35 12.24
CA ASP A 119 8.58 -14.45 13.14
C ASP A 119 9.57 -13.51 12.42
N ALA A 120 9.47 -13.40 11.09
CA ALA A 120 10.33 -12.54 10.29
C ALA A 120 10.26 -11.07 10.73
N ARG A 121 11.42 -10.42 10.79
CA ARG A 121 11.53 -8.98 11.12
C ARG A 121 11.28 -8.07 9.92
N LEU A 122 11.40 -8.61 8.71
CA LEU A 122 11.10 -7.94 7.45
C LEU A 122 10.24 -8.89 6.61
N VAL A 123 9.08 -8.38 6.20
CA VAL A 123 8.15 -9.09 5.32
C VAL A 123 8.00 -8.25 4.06
N VAL A 124 8.23 -8.87 2.90
CA VAL A 124 8.03 -8.22 1.60
C VAL A 124 6.89 -8.94 0.89
N LEU A 125 5.87 -8.17 0.53
CA LEU A 125 4.72 -8.64 -0.24
C LEU A 125 4.78 -8.05 -1.63
N SER A 126 5.01 -8.90 -2.63
CA SER A 126 4.97 -8.49 -4.03
C SER A 126 3.53 -8.58 -4.54
N GLY A 127 2.88 -7.43 -4.68
CA GLY A 127 1.54 -7.30 -5.25
C GLY A 127 1.55 -6.55 -6.57
N HIS A 128 0.41 -5.93 -6.89
CA HIS A 128 0.24 -5.04 -8.02
C HIS A 128 0.00 -3.61 -7.53
N ASP A 129 0.06 -2.63 -8.44
CA ASP A 129 -0.44 -1.27 -8.21
C ASP A 129 -1.84 -1.28 -7.54
N GLY A 130 -2.76 -2.09 -8.07
CA GLY A 130 -4.10 -2.24 -7.54
C GLY A 130 -4.13 -2.77 -6.11
N THR A 131 -3.17 -3.59 -5.69
CA THR A 131 -3.04 -4.04 -4.30
C THR A 131 -2.82 -2.84 -3.36
N LEU A 132 -1.93 -1.92 -3.74
CA LEU A 132 -1.66 -0.71 -2.95
C LEU A 132 -2.84 0.26 -3.01
N THR A 133 -3.45 0.45 -4.19
CA THR A 133 -4.57 1.37 -4.37
C THR A 133 -5.83 0.93 -3.63
N LEU A 134 -6.16 -0.36 -3.66
CA LEU A 134 -7.29 -0.92 -2.91
C LEU A 134 -7.06 -0.77 -1.40
N LEU A 135 -5.86 -1.13 -0.90
CA LEU A 135 -5.53 -0.98 0.52
C LEU A 135 -5.58 0.50 0.95
N ALA A 136 -5.10 1.39 0.09
CA ALA A 136 -5.15 2.82 0.32
C ALA A 136 -6.58 3.37 0.32
N GLY A 137 -7.45 2.91 -0.58
CA GLY A 137 -8.87 3.28 -0.58
C GLY A 137 -9.61 2.78 0.68
N MET A 138 -9.24 1.62 1.21
CA MET A 138 -9.88 1.04 2.40
C MET A 138 -9.61 1.87 3.65
N PHE A 139 -8.41 2.45 3.76
CA PHE A 139 -7.98 3.22 4.92
C PHE A 139 -7.84 4.73 4.64
N ASP A 140 -8.34 5.20 3.50
CA ASP A 140 -8.25 6.59 3.05
C ASP A 140 -6.81 7.17 3.10
N LEU A 141 -5.85 6.37 2.62
CA LEU A 141 -4.43 6.69 2.65
C LEU A 141 -4.04 7.49 1.42
N HIS A 142 -3.31 8.58 1.65
CA HIS A 142 -2.88 9.48 0.61
C HIS A 142 -1.37 9.73 0.66
N TRP A 143 -0.77 9.92 -0.50
CA TRP A 143 0.64 10.28 -0.62
C TRP A 143 0.92 11.14 -1.85
N GLN A 144 2.03 11.85 -1.78
CA GLN A 144 2.58 12.61 -2.89
C GLN A 144 4.09 12.43 -2.92
N LEU A 145 4.60 11.92 -4.05
CA LEU A 145 6.03 11.93 -4.35
C LEU A 145 6.34 13.07 -5.33
N PRO A 146 7.54 13.68 -5.28
CA PRO A 146 7.90 14.75 -6.21
C PRO A 146 7.73 14.33 -7.67
N GLY A 147 7.06 15.17 -8.46
CA GLY A 147 6.84 14.98 -9.90
C GLY A 147 5.67 14.07 -10.28
N TYR A 148 5.31 13.09 -9.44
CA TYR A 148 4.18 12.19 -9.71
C TYR A 148 2.82 12.83 -9.45
N GLN A 149 1.75 12.20 -9.94
CA GLN A 149 0.39 12.58 -9.58
C GLN A 149 0.08 12.19 -8.10
N PRO A 150 -0.92 12.84 -7.46
CA PRO A 150 -1.40 12.41 -6.16
C PRO A 150 -1.79 10.93 -6.16
N ASP A 151 -1.41 10.22 -5.09
CA ASP A 151 -1.70 8.80 -4.86
C ASP A 151 -1.18 7.85 -5.95
N GLN A 152 -0.21 8.31 -6.76
CA GLN A 152 0.32 7.49 -7.84
C GLN A 152 1.08 6.28 -7.32
N THR A 153 0.66 5.10 -7.77
CA THR A 153 1.34 3.83 -7.56
C THR A 153 2.38 3.64 -8.65
N VAL A 154 3.62 4.05 -8.34
CA VAL A 154 4.77 4.02 -9.24
C VAL A 154 5.34 2.60 -9.34
N PRO A 155 5.91 2.19 -10.49
CA PRO A 155 6.62 0.92 -10.62
C PRO A 155 7.69 0.73 -9.52
N GLY A 156 7.64 -0.42 -8.85
CA GLY A 156 8.52 -0.73 -7.70
C GLY A 156 8.22 0.05 -6.43
N GLY A 157 7.16 0.86 -6.42
CA GLY A 157 6.73 1.61 -5.24
C GLY A 157 6.15 0.71 -4.15
N ALA A 158 6.29 1.13 -2.90
CA ALA A 158 5.88 0.35 -1.73
C ALA A 158 5.24 1.22 -0.65
N LEU A 159 4.11 0.74 -0.12
CA LEU A 159 3.63 1.14 1.21
C LEU A 159 4.42 0.36 2.26
N VAL A 160 5.14 1.07 3.12
CA VAL A 160 6.00 0.48 4.16
C VAL A 160 5.41 0.76 5.52
N PHE A 161 4.94 -0.30 6.18
CA PHE A 161 4.49 -0.27 7.57
C PHE A 161 5.66 -0.60 8.48
N GLU A 162 6.06 0.34 9.32
CA GLU A 162 7.15 0.17 10.28
C GLU A 162 6.60 0.17 11.70
N ARG A 163 6.89 -0.88 12.46
CA ARG A 163 6.54 -0.95 13.88
C ARG A 163 7.68 -0.47 14.75
N TRP A 164 7.45 0.65 15.43
CA TRP A 164 8.41 1.27 16.33
C TRP A 164 8.03 1.00 17.79
N ARG A 165 9.05 0.95 18.66
CA ARG A 165 8.88 1.04 20.11
C ARG A 165 9.45 2.37 20.57
N ARG A 166 8.60 3.24 21.09
CA ARG A 166 8.98 4.54 21.63
C ARG A 166 9.70 4.39 22.98
N ALA A 167 10.32 5.48 23.45
CA ALA A 167 11.03 5.52 24.72
C ALA A 167 10.11 5.26 25.94
N ASP A 168 8.83 5.64 25.83
CA ASP A 168 7.78 5.34 26.82
C ASP A 168 7.32 3.87 26.79
N GLY A 169 7.91 3.04 25.92
CA GLY A 169 7.59 1.64 25.75
C GLY A 169 6.40 1.36 24.83
N GLN A 170 5.66 2.38 24.39
CA GLN A 170 4.51 2.20 23.50
C GLN A 170 4.95 1.73 22.11
N ARG A 171 4.14 0.84 21.53
CA ARG A 171 4.30 0.38 20.15
C ARG A 171 3.44 1.24 19.23
N VAL A 172 4.04 1.80 18.20
CA VAL A 172 3.39 2.64 17.19
C VAL A 172 3.73 2.16 15.80
N ILE A 173 2.85 2.43 14.85
CA ILE A 173 3.08 2.23 13.42
C ILE A 173 3.37 3.57 12.77
N ARG A 174 4.41 3.58 11.94
CA ARG A 174 4.67 4.65 10.97
C ARG A 174 4.45 4.07 9.58
N LEU A 175 3.71 4.79 8.76
CA LEU A 175 3.47 4.41 7.38
C LEU A 175 4.15 5.41 6.46
N ARG A 176 4.76 4.91 5.40
CA ARG A 176 5.31 5.74 4.32
C ARG A 176 5.10 5.08 2.97
N TYR A 177 5.01 5.91 1.94
CA TYR A 177 5.09 5.47 0.56
C TYR A 177 6.47 5.84 0.00
N THR A 178 7.16 4.91 -0.63
CA THR A 178 8.46 5.15 -1.27
C THR A 178 8.49 4.52 -2.64
N ALA A 179 9.12 5.21 -3.59
CA ALA A 179 9.35 4.71 -4.94
C ALA A 179 10.51 5.48 -5.57
N GLN A 180 11.11 4.93 -6.63
CA GLN A 180 12.05 5.69 -7.44
C GLN A 180 11.35 6.84 -8.18
N THR A 181 12.05 7.95 -8.41
CA THR A 181 11.65 8.95 -9.42
C THR A 181 11.71 8.36 -10.82
N LEU A 182 11.02 8.99 -11.78
CA LEU A 182 11.00 8.51 -13.16
C LEU A 182 12.40 8.57 -13.79
N ALA A 183 13.18 9.61 -13.47
CA ALA A 183 14.60 9.68 -13.81
C ALA A 183 15.44 8.56 -13.16
N GLN A 184 15.25 8.26 -11.87
CA GLN A 184 15.95 7.15 -11.20
C GLN A 184 15.67 5.79 -11.87
N LEU A 185 14.43 5.56 -12.32
CA LEU A 185 14.08 4.36 -13.08
C LEU A 185 14.78 4.34 -14.44
N ARG A 186 14.59 5.40 -15.23
CA ARG A 186 15.12 5.52 -16.60
C ARG A 186 16.65 5.37 -16.66
N GLU A 187 17.35 6.01 -15.73
CA GLU A 187 18.81 5.99 -15.68
C GLU A 187 19.36 4.73 -14.98
N ARG A 188 18.49 3.86 -14.45
CA ARG A 188 18.87 2.70 -13.63
C ARG A 188 19.81 3.10 -12.49
N ARG A 189 19.49 4.22 -11.86
CA ARG A 189 20.37 4.87 -10.88
C ARG A 189 20.51 3.98 -9.64
N ALA A 190 21.75 3.67 -9.25
CA ALA A 190 22.04 2.96 -8.01
C ALA A 190 21.55 3.78 -6.80
N LEU A 191 20.70 3.18 -5.96
CA LEU A 191 20.15 3.82 -4.77
C LEU A 191 21.06 3.55 -3.57
N THR A 192 21.35 4.60 -2.80
CA THR A 192 22.20 4.54 -1.60
C THR A 192 21.58 5.38 -0.48
N PRO A 193 22.03 5.25 0.77
CA PRO A 193 21.57 6.15 1.83
C PRO A 193 21.82 7.64 1.54
N GLN A 194 22.86 7.97 0.77
CA GLN A 194 23.20 9.35 0.36
C GLN A 194 22.41 9.80 -0.88
N ALA A 195 21.89 8.87 -1.67
CA ALA A 195 21.03 9.11 -2.83
C ALA A 195 19.83 8.15 -2.80
N PRO A 196 18.90 8.32 -1.83
CA PRO A 196 17.78 7.42 -1.66
C PRO A 196 16.69 7.66 -2.71
N PRO A 197 15.74 6.72 -2.88
CA PRO A 197 14.47 7.06 -3.51
C PRO A 197 13.71 8.09 -2.66
N PRO A 198 12.86 8.94 -3.25
CA PRO A 198 11.96 9.77 -2.47
C PRO A 198 11.01 8.90 -1.61
N SER A 199 10.61 9.46 -0.48
CA SER A 199 9.64 8.86 0.42
C SER A 199 8.70 9.93 0.94
N SER A 200 7.42 9.59 1.08
CA SER A 200 6.38 10.43 1.65
C SER A 200 5.85 9.76 2.92
N PRO A 201 5.84 10.41 4.10
CA PRO A 201 5.11 9.90 5.24
C PRO A 201 3.62 9.88 4.93
N VAL A 202 2.92 8.82 5.32
CA VAL A 202 1.50 8.62 5.05
C VAL A 202 0.74 8.73 6.37
N PHE A 203 -0.17 9.69 6.43
CA PHE A 203 -1.07 9.83 7.56
C PHE A 203 -2.16 8.74 7.49
N ILE A 204 -2.45 8.09 8.61
CA ILE A 204 -3.56 7.12 8.73
C ILE A 204 -4.74 7.84 9.40
N PRO A 205 -5.80 8.21 8.66
CA PRO A 205 -6.99 8.84 9.22
C PRO A 205 -7.55 8.05 10.40
N GLY A 206 -7.95 8.75 11.46
CA GLY A 206 -8.47 8.11 12.68
C GLY A 206 -7.42 7.43 13.58
N CYS A 207 -6.12 7.45 13.22
CA CYS A 207 -5.07 6.86 14.05
C CYS A 207 -3.82 7.74 14.24
N SER A 208 -3.26 8.27 13.15
CA SER A 208 -2.02 9.03 13.19
C SER A 208 -2.18 10.33 13.99
N SER A 209 -1.17 10.65 14.81
CA SER A 209 -1.05 11.98 15.42
C SER A 209 -0.41 12.95 14.43
N ALA A 210 -0.78 14.23 14.47
CA ALA A 210 -0.21 15.28 13.60
C ALA A 210 1.19 15.73 14.07
N THR A 211 2.11 14.79 14.27
CA THR A 211 3.54 15.01 14.49
C THR A 211 4.31 14.75 13.19
N PRO A 212 5.58 15.15 13.07
CA PRO A 212 6.38 14.86 11.86
C PRO A 212 6.45 13.36 11.48
N GLU A 213 6.29 12.47 12.46
CA GLU A 213 6.40 11.02 12.28
C GLU A 213 5.06 10.32 11.98
N TYR A 214 3.93 11.01 12.12
CA TYR A 214 2.58 10.44 11.97
C TYR A 214 2.33 9.15 12.73
N ASP A 215 2.93 9.05 13.92
CA ASP A 215 2.80 7.87 14.78
C ASP A 215 1.33 7.53 15.02
N CYS A 216 1.00 6.28 14.73
CA CYS A 216 -0.32 5.68 14.91
C CYS A 216 -0.19 4.57 15.97
N PRO A 217 -0.79 4.72 17.18
CA PRO A 217 -0.69 3.68 18.21
C PRO A 217 -1.17 2.33 17.69
N LEU A 218 -0.39 1.26 17.93
CA LEU A 218 -0.71 -0.07 17.41
C LEU A 218 -2.11 -0.57 17.83
N PRO A 219 -2.58 -0.37 19.09
CA PRO A 219 -3.94 -0.73 19.46
C PRO A 219 -5.02 0.05 18.68
N THR A 220 -4.80 1.34 18.42
CA THR A 220 -5.72 2.17 17.64
C THR A 220 -5.78 1.72 16.18
N LEU A 221 -4.62 1.41 15.59
CA LEU A 221 -4.58 0.82 14.24
C LEU A 221 -5.34 -0.51 14.19
N ALA A 222 -5.18 -1.35 15.21
CA ALA A 222 -5.85 -2.63 15.27
C ALA A 222 -7.37 -2.48 15.22
N SER A 223 -7.93 -1.64 16.09
CA SER A 223 -9.37 -1.37 16.10
C SER A 223 -9.87 -0.76 14.79
N LEU A 224 -9.06 0.10 14.14
CA LEU A 224 -9.39 0.66 12.84
C LEU A 224 -9.45 -0.41 11.75
N ILE A 225 -8.42 -1.27 11.67
CA ILE A 225 -8.39 -2.34 10.67
C ILE A 225 -9.53 -3.34 10.90
N GLU A 226 -9.78 -3.74 12.15
CA GLU A 226 -10.90 -4.63 12.51
C GLU A 226 -12.26 -4.05 12.12
N GLY A 227 -12.47 -2.75 12.35
CA GLY A 227 -13.72 -2.08 11.97
C GLY A 227 -13.88 -1.91 10.45
N ALA A 228 -12.77 -1.80 9.72
CA ALA A 228 -12.78 -1.65 8.27
C ALA A 228 -12.97 -2.98 7.54
N ILE A 229 -12.50 -4.10 8.09
CA ILE A 229 -12.67 -5.43 7.48
C ILE A 229 -14.16 -5.76 7.33
N ASP A 230 -14.52 -6.35 6.20
CA ASP A 230 -15.82 -6.97 6.00
C ASP A 230 -15.66 -8.50 6.11
N PRO A 231 -16.20 -9.13 7.18
CA PRO A 231 -16.08 -10.56 7.41
C PRO A 231 -16.63 -11.43 6.28
N HIS A 232 -17.55 -10.91 5.44
CA HIS A 232 -18.11 -11.65 4.33
C HIS A 232 -17.04 -12.06 3.30
N TYR A 233 -15.96 -11.28 3.19
CA TYR A 233 -14.87 -11.53 2.24
C TYR A 233 -13.66 -12.23 2.88
N LEU A 234 -13.78 -12.76 4.10
CA LEU A 234 -12.69 -13.48 4.79
C LEU A 234 -12.76 -15.01 4.63
N SER A 235 -13.88 -15.53 4.14
CA SER A 235 -14.07 -16.96 3.87
C SER A 235 -13.73 -17.26 2.41
N GLU A 236 -12.76 -18.16 2.19
CA GLU A 236 -12.69 -19.00 0.98
C GLU A 236 -13.58 -20.23 1.16
#